data_AF-A0AAE7BFY9-F1
#
_entry.id   AF-A0AAE7BFY9-F1
#
_cell.length_a   1.000
_cell.length_b   1.000
_cell.length_c   1.000
_cell.angle_alpha   90.00
_cell.angle_beta   90.00
_cell.angle_gamma   90.00
#
_symmetry.space_group_name_H-M   'P 1'
#
loop_
_entity.id
_entity.type
_entity.pdbx_description
1 polymer ?
#
loop_
_entity_poly.entity_id
_entity_poly.type
_entity_poly.pdbx_seq_one_letter_code
_entity_poly.pdbx_strand_id
1 'polypeptide(L)' 'MKKFSAYKKFMLVVIISLIATIFLSYNAVIILFGDNSLQVYNSLKYKKEYLESEILRLQRENAYLQKEYFELKNLEPEE' A
#
# COMPACT_ATOMS: atom_id res chain seq x y z
N MET A 1 -38.67 -8.26 42.24
CA MET A 1 -37.20 -8.48 42.22
C MET A 1 -36.67 -9.16 40.94
N LYS A 2 -37.31 -10.20 40.38
CA LYS A 2 -36.81 -10.91 39.17
C LYS A 2 -36.59 -10.01 37.93
N LYS A 3 -37.48 -9.06 37.65
CA LYS A 3 -37.35 -8.13 36.50
C LYS A 3 -36.11 -7.23 36.58
N PHE A 4 -35.75 -6.75 37.77
CA PHE A 4 -34.58 -5.89 37.98
C PHE A 4 -33.25 -6.63 37.71
N SER A 5 -33.18 -7.92 38.07
CA SER A 5 -32.04 -8.79 37.73
C SER A 5 -31.93 -9.00 36.21
N ALA A 6 -33.06 -9.16 35.50
CA ALA A 6 -33.06 -9.29 34.05
C ALA A 6 -32.57 -8.00 33.35
N TYR A 7 -33.03 -6.82 33.80
CA TYR A 7 -32.53 -5.55 33.28
C TYR A 7 -31.03 -5.35 33.51
N LYS A 8 -30.52 -5.73 34.69
CA LYS A 8 -29.07 -5.69 34.95
C LYS A 8 -28.27 -6.60 34.02
N LYS A 9 -28.77 -7.82 33.76
CA LYS A 9 -28.13 -8.76 32.82
C LYS A 9 -28.17 -8.22 31.39
N PHE A 10 -29.30 -7.65 30.97
CA PHE A 10 -29.43 -7.02 29.65
C PHE A 10 -28.45 -5.86 29.49
N MET A 11 -28.38 -4.95 30.48
CA MET A 11 -27.42 -3.83 30.45
C MET A 11 -25.97 -4.30 30.39
N LEU A 12 -25.62 -5.38 31.10
CA LEU A 12 -24.29 -5.97 31.04
C LEU A 12 -23.95 -6.51 29.64
N VAL A 13 -24.90 -7.20 28.99
CA VAL A 13 -24.71 -7.68 27.61
C VAL A 13 -24.54 -6.52 26.64
N VAL A 14 -25.34 -5.46 26.77
CA VAL A 14 -25.22 -4.25 25.94
C VAL A 14 -23.84 -3.60 26.10
N ILE A 15 -23.35 -3.46 27.33
CA ILE A 15 -22.03 -2.88 27.61
C ILE A 15 -20.91 -3.73 27.00
N ILE A 16 -20.97 -5.06 27.17
CA ILE A 16 -19.97 -5.97 26.58
C ILE A 16 -20.00 -5.90 25.06
N SER A 17 -21.19 -5.90 24.46
CA SER A 17 -21.35 -5.78 23.01
C SER A 17 -20.76 -4.47 22.51
N LEU A 18 -20.99 -3.36 23.21
CA LEU A 18 -20.44 -2.06 22.81
C LEU A 18 -18.91 -2.04 22.86
N ILE A 19 -18.33 -2.58 23.94
CA ILE A 19 -16.87 -2.69 24.10
C ILE A 19 -16.28 -3.57 22.98
N ALA A 20 -16.92 -4.71 22.71
CA ALA A 20 -16.48 -5.62 21.65
C ALA A 20 -16.53 -4.95 20.27
N THR A 21 -17.60 -4.21 19.97
CA THR A 21 -17.73 -3.46 18.70
C THR A 21 -16.62 -2.42 18.57
N ILE A 22 -16.35 -1.63 19.61
CA ILE A 22 -15.28 -0.63 19.59
C ILE A 22 -13.91 -1.29 19.39
N PHE A 23 -13.63 -2.35 20.14
CA PHE A 23 -12.37 -3.09 20.03
C PHE A 23 -12.16 -3.66 18.62
N LEU A 24 -13.16 -4.35 18.07
CA LEU A 24 -13.08 -4.92 16.72
C LEU A 24 -12.92 -3.83 15.66
N SER A 25 -13.66 -2.73 15.78
CA SER A 25 -13.57 -1.61 14.83
C SER A 25 -12.18 -0.99 14.83
N TYR A 26 -11.60 -0.75 16.00
CA TYR A 26 -10.25 -0.19 16.14
C TYR A 26 -9.18 -1.10 15.50
N ASN A 27 -9.25 -2.41 15.78
CA ASN A 27 -8.32 -3.39 15.21
C ASN A 27 -8.47 -3.49 13.68
N ALA A 28 -9.70 -3.46 13.17
CA ALA A 28 -9.95 -3.50 11.73
C ALA A 28 -9.33 -2.29 11.01
N VAL A 29 -9.45 -1.09 11.59
CA VAL A 29 -8.84 0.14 11.02
C VAL A 29 -7.32 0.01 10.96
N ILE A 30 -6.67 -0.47 12.01
CA ILE A 30 -5.20 -0.64 12.03
C ILE A 30 -4.73 -1.66 10.99
N ILE A 31 -5.43 -2.79 10.86
CA ILE A 31 -5.03 -3.84 9.91
C ILE A 31 -5.22 -3.37 8.46
N LEU A 32 -6.30 -2.66 8.17
CA LEU A 32 -6.64 -2.24 6.81
C LEU A 32 -5.95 -0.94 6.38
N PHE A 33 -5.66 -0.03 7.31
CA PHE A 33 -5.20 1.33 7.01
C PHE A 33 -3.99 1.82 7.85
N GLY A 34 -3.41 0.98 8.73
CA GLY A 34 -2.18 1.31 9.46
C GLY A 34 -0.89 1.20 8.62
N ASP A 35 0.25 1.45 9.26
CA ASP A 35 1.55 1.51 8.55
C ASP A 35 2.00 0.15 7.98
N ASN A 36 1.61 -0.95 8.63
CA ASN A 36 1.81 -2.32 8.13
C ASN A 36 0.56 -2.88 7.43
N SER A 37 -0.31 -1.99 6.92
CA SER A 37 -1.58 -2.40 6.34
C SER A 37 -1.47 -2.98 4.94
N LEU A 38 -2.56 -3.64 4.54
CA LEU A 38 -2.78 -4.08 3.18
C LEU A 38 -2.72 -2.93 2.16
N GLN A 39 -3.17 -1.73 2.53
CA GLN A 39 -3.10 -0.56 1.65
C GLN A 39 -1.65 -0.15 1.36
N VAL A 40 -0.81 -0.09 2.40
CA VAL A 40 0.62 0.23 2.25
C VAL A 40 1.31 -0.83 1.41
N TYR A 41 1.08 -2.11 1.71
CA TYR A 41 1.61 -3.22 0.90
C TYR A 41 1.26 -3.09 -0.58
N ASN A 42 -0.02 -2.86 -0.90
CA ASN A 42 -0.47 -2.73 -2.29
C ASN A 42 0.19 -1.52 -2.98
N SER A 43 0.31 -0.38 -2.30
CA SER A 43 0.98 0.79 -2.87
C SER A 43 2.46 0.54 -3.17
N LEU A 44 3.17 -0.17 -2.28
CA LEU A 44 4.56 -0.58 -2.49
C LEU A 44 4.68 -1.57 -3.65
N LYS A 45 3.76 -2.53 -3.74
CA LYS A 45 3.71 -3.50 -4.83
C LYS A 45 3.57 -2.81 -6.19
N TYR A 46 2.58 -1.92 -6.34
CA TYR A 46 2.40 -1.17 -7.59
C TYR A 46 3.58 -0.26 -7.92
N LYS A 47 4.14 0.41 -6.90
CA LYS A 47 5.33 1.25 -7.10
C LYS A 47 6.53 0.44 -7.56
N LYS A 48 6.71 -0.77 -7.01
CA LYS A 48 7.76 -1.70 -7.46
C LYS A 48 7.55 -2.10 -8.92
N GLU A 49 6.37 -2.56 -9.30
CA GLU A 49 6.05 -2.95 -10.68
C GLU A 49 6.29 -1.79 -11.67
N TYR A 50 5.88 -0.57 -11.30
CA TYR A 50 6.17 0.64 -12.09
C TYR A 50 7.67 0.88 -12.25
N LEU A 51 8.44 0.85 -11.16
CA LEU A 51 9.88 1.09 -11.20
C LEU A 51 10.63 0.03 -12.02
N GLU A 52 10.21 -1.25 -11.94
CA GLU A 52 10.77 -2.32 -12.77
C GLU A 52 10.52 -2.06 -14.27
N SER A 53 9.32 -1.59 -14.63
CA SER A 53 9.01 -1.21 -16.01
C SER A 53 9.83 0.00 -16.48
N GLU A 54 10.07 0.95 -15.59
CA GLU A 54 10.81 2.18 -15.89
C GLU A 54 12.30 1.91 -16.09
N ILE A 55 12.88 1.00 -15.31
CA ILE A 55 14.25 0.51 -15.53
C ILE A 55 14.39 -0.03 -16.95
N LEU A 56 13.47 -0.90 -17.39
CA LEU A 56 13.52 -1.47 -18.74
C LEU A 56 13.35 -0.41 -19.83
N ARG A 57 12.48 0.59 -19.60
CA ARG A 57 12.28 1.71 -20.52
C ARG A 57 13.58 2.51 -20.67
N LEU A 58 14.18 2.92 -19.54
CA LEU A 58 15.40 3.72 -19.50
C LEU A 58 16.60 2.96 -20.09
N GLN A 59 16.70 1.64 -19.89
CA GLN A 59 17.75 0.84 -20.52
C GLN A 59 17.64 0.83 -22.05
N ARG A 60 16.42 0.71 -22.60
CA ARG A 60 16.21 0.78 -24.05
C ARG A 60 16.53 2.15 -24.61
N GLU A 61 16.07 3.19 -23.92
CA GLU A 61 16.34 4.59 -24.30
C GLU A 61 17.84 4.89 -24.26
N ASN A 62 18.54 4.45 -23.22
CA ASN A 62 19.98 4.61 -23.10
C ASN A 62 20.73 3.89 -24.23
N ALA A 63 20.34 2.65 -24.57
CA ALA A 63 20.94 1.92 -25.70
C ALA A 63 20.71 2.62 -27.05
N TYR A 64 19.52 3.17 -27.26
CA TYR A 64 19.20 3.96 -28.45
C TYR A 64 20.06 5.23 -28.53
N LEU A 65 20.11 6.00 -27.45
CA LEU A 65 20.90 7.24 -27.39
C LEU A 65 22.41 6.97 -27.52
N GLN A 66 22.92 5.88 -26.96
CA GLN A 66 24.32 5.48 -27.15
C GLN A 66 24.63 5.18 -28.62
N LYS A 67 23.72 4.49 -29.32
CA LYS A 67 23.87 4.23 -30.74
C LYS A 67 23.92 5.53 -31.54
N GLU A 68 22.95 6.41 -31.32
CA GLU A 68 22.88 7.72 -32.00
C GLU A 68 24.13 8.57 -31.71
N TYR A 69 24.61 8.58 -30.47
CA TYR A 69 25.85 9.23 -30.08
C TYR A 69 27.07 8.70 -30.85
N PHE A 70 27.20 7.37 -31.00
CA PHE A 70 28.29 6.79 -31.77
C PHE A 70 28.19 7.09 -33.26
N GLU A 71 26.99 7.09 -33.83
CA GLU A 71 26.77 7.45 -35.24
C GLU A 71 27.17 8.92 -35.50
N LEU A 72 26.77 9.84 -34.63
CA LEU A 72 27.16 11.25 -34.72
C LEU A 72 28.67 11.45 -34.55
N LYS A 73 29.29 10.79 -33.57
CA LYS A 73 30.74 10.87 -33.35
C LYS A 73 31.55 10.36 -34.54
N ASN A 74 31.06 9.34 -35.26
CA ASN A 74 31.71 8.84 -36.48
C ASN A 74 31.55 9.77 -37.68
N LEU A 75 30.61 10.73 -37.63
CA LEU A 75 30.41 11.76 -38.67
C LEU A 75 31.22 13.04 -38.40
N GLU A 76 31.75 13.20 -37.18
CA GLU A 76 32.65 14.30 -36.85
C GLU A 76 34.03 14.03 -37.49
N PRO A 77 34.63 15.00 -38.20
CA PRO A 77 35.95 14.83 -38.77
C PRO A 77 36.98 14.63 -37.64
N GLU A 78 37.86 13.65 -37.80
CA GLU A 78 38.99 13.47 -36.86
C GLU A 78 39.89 14.72 -36.93
N GLU A 79 40.18 15.32 -35.76
CA GLU A 79 41.16 16.43 -35.62
C GLU A 79 42.58 16.00 -35.97
#